data_AF-A0A2G4GWF7-F1
#
_entry.id   AF-A0A2G4GWF7-F1
#
_cell.length_a   1.000
_cell.length_b   1.000
_cell.length_c   1.000
_cell.angle_alpha   90.00
_cell.angle_beta   90.00
_cell.angle_gamma   90.00
#
_symmetry.space_group_name_H-M   'P 1'
#
loop_
_entity.id
_entity.type
_entity.pdbx_description
1 polymer ?
#
loop_
_entity_poly.entity_id
_entity_poly.type
_entity_poly.pdbx_seq_one_letter_code
_entity_poly.pdbx_strand_id
1 'polypeptide(L)'
;VPGEDFAALDAQAIESHRAGDWRGLIAGGRRLLASANTPAERARALNRLSGGHDGLGRYSKSLECLREALSLTPLTPQLELMLRVNLVGAHYALWHVIEARATARELVDRFEMRPPNGRVERVAQAFSLMYRGHCARRAITTCTEDAHRNANEACADLERAGTLFSALAREFGDDSYGGVANTCRGALLEVHCTLGLLDPLDAVSTITEALGGVEDPLLAPPGDWLESYGWWCIFGCNVAVRHLDDPHFHRAMAIFTNKAIEIADRLGNWSLRERAFSLEQMRRERLEKSTGFEAEWILDEEDVRTIAGTMGRFPSFRETGWRILADARIVEKV
;
A
#
# COMPACT_ATOMS: atom_id res chain seq x y z
N VAL A 1 -10.51 31.63 -9.90
CA VAL A 1 -11.45 32.76 -9.70
C VAL A 1 -10.74 33.77 -8.82
N PRO A 2 -10.53 35.02 -9.24
CA PRO A 2 -9.94 36.04 -8.35
C PRO A 2 -10.85 36.21 -7.13
N GLY A 3 -10.32 35.99 -5.92
CA GLY A 3 -11.04 36.22 -4.66
C GLY A 3 -11.42 34.98 -3.83
N GLU A 4 -11.04 33.77 -4.22
CA GLU A 4 -11.18 32.60 -3.33
C GLU A 4 -10.00 32.54 -2.35
N ASP A 5 -10.29 32.48 -1.05
CA ASP A 5 -9.28 32.35 0.02
C ASP A 5 -8.62 30.96 -0.03
N PHE A 6 -7.29 30.94 -0.10
CA PHE A 6 -6.50 29.71 -0.14
C PHE A 6 -6.79 28.79 1.06
N ALA A 7 -6.96 29.36 2.25
CA ALA A 7 -7.22 28.58 3.46
C ALA A 7 -8.58 27.88 3.40
N ALA A 8 -9.63 28.57 2.93
CA ALA A 8 -10.95 27.99 2.71
C ALA A 8 -10.91 26.86 1.66
N LEU A 9 -10.17 27.05 0.57
CA LEU A 9 -9.97 26.03 -0.45
C LEU A 9 -9.23 24.79 0.08
N ASP A 10 -8.21 24.98 0.92
CA ASP A 10 -7.44 23.87 1.50
C ASP A 10 -8.29 23.09 2.50
N ALA A 11 -9.11 23.78 3.31
CA ALA A 11 -10.08 23.13 4.18
C ALA A 11 -11.09 22.27 3.39
N GLN A 12 -11.61 22.78 2.27
CA GLN A 12 -12.50 22.01 1.40
C GLN A 12 -11.79 20.78 0.80
N ALA A 13 -10.54 20.94 0.35
CA ALA A 13 -9.76 19.83 -0.19
C ALA A 13 -9.48 18.75 0.86
N ILE A 14 -9.21 19.13 2.12
CA ILE A 14 -9.05 18.19 3.24
C ILE A 14 -10.35 17.42 3.48
N GLU A 15 -11.51 18.06 3.38
CA GLU A 15 -12.79 17.38 3.54
C GLU A 15 -13.04 16.36 2.42
N SER A 16 -12.72 16.69 1.16
CA SER A 16 -12.75 15.73 0.07
C SER A 16 -11.84 14.53 0.32
N HIS A 17 -10.63 14.75 0.88
CA HIS A 17 -9.73 13.67 1.26
C HIS A 17 -10.34 12.76 2.33
N ARG A 18 -10.95 13.34 3.37
CA ARG A 18 -11.61 12.58 4.45
C ARG A 18 -12.82 11.78 3.96
N ALA A 19 -13.56 12.33 3.01
CA ALA A 19 -14.71 11.67 2.40
C ALA A 19 -14.33 10.61 1.35
N GLY A 20 -13.04 10.45 1.03
CA GLY A 20 -12.60 9.58 -0.06
C GLY A 20 -12.97 10.08 -1.45
N ASP A 21 -13.35 11.35 -1.60
CA ASP A 21 -13.63 11.98 -2.89
C ASP A 21 -12.33 12.42 -3.58
N TRP A 22 -11.63 11.45 -4.16
CA TRP A 22 -10.35 11.67 -4.83
C TRP A 22 -10.46 12.58 -6.05
N ARG A 23 -11.62 12.57 -6.74
CA ARG A 23 -11.86 13.47 -7.88
C ARG A 23 -12.06 14.91 -7.42
N GLY A 24 -12.83 15.11 -6.35
CA GLY A 24 -12.99 16.40 -5.68
C GLY A 24 -11.67 16.92 -5.14
N LEU A 25 -10.84 16.07 -4.53
CA LEU A 25 -9.51 16.43 -4.05
C LEU A 25 -8.60 16.93 -5.19
N ILE A 26 -8.61 16.27 -6.36
CA ILE A 26 -7.89 16.76 -7.55
C ILE A 26 -8.42 18.12 -8.02
N ALA A 27 -9.75 18.28 -8.09
CA ALA A 27 -10.37 19.54 -8.51
C ALA A 27 -10.02 20.69 -7.54
N GLY A 28 -10.07 20.43 -6.23
CA GLY A 28 -9.64 21.34 -5.17
C GLY A 28 -8.15 21.68 -5.26
N GLY A 29 -7.30 20.68 -5.47
CA GLY A 29 -5.85 20.88 -5.68
C GLY A 29 -5.54 21.78 -6.88
N ARG A 30 -6.29 21.67 -7.99
CA ARG A 30 -6.14 22.56 -9.16
C ARG A 30 -6.56 24.01 -8.85
N ARG A 31 -7.65 24.19 -8.10
CA ARG A 31 -8.10 25.52 -7.64
C ARG A 31 -7.07 26.15 -6.71
N LEU A 32 -6.57 25.38 -5.74
CA LEU A 32 -5.48 25.79 -4.86
C LEU A 32 -4.26 26.23 -5.65
N LEU A 33 -3.85 25.43 -6.64
CA LEU A 33 -2.68 25.73 -7.46
C LEU A 33 -2.84 27.04 -8.26
N ALA A 34 -4.05 27.32 -8.76
CA ALA A 34 -4.36 28.56 -9.47
C ALA A 34 -4.44 29.78 -8.54
N SER A 35 -4.72 29.57 -7.24
CA SER A 35 -4.78 30.64 -6.22
C SER A 35 -3.47 30.86 -5.46
N ALA A 36 -2.51 29.94 -5.58
CA ALA A 36 -1.26 29.95 -4.81
C ALA A 36 -0.37 31.13 -5.21
N ASN A 37 0.06 31.92 -4.23
CA ASN A 37 0.94 33.07 -4.41
C ASN A 37 2.35 32.85 -3.84
N THR A 38 2.54 31.79 -3.06
CA THR A 38 3.83 31.44 -2.45
C THR A 38 4.30 30.04 -2.83
N PRO A 39 5.62 29.77 -2.77
CA PRO A 39 6.16 28.42 -2.94
C PRO A 39 5.51 27.39 -1.99
N ALA A 40 5.25 27.76 -0.73
CA ALA A 40 4.62 26.89 0.25
C ALA A 40 3.15 26.58 -0.09
N GLU A 41 2.36 27.57 -0.54
CA GLU A 41 0.99 27.35 -1.01
C GLU A 41 0.96 26.45 -2.24
N ARG A 42 1.86 26.69 -3.19
CA ARG A 42 1.98 25.88 -4.40
C ARG A 42 2.35 24.43 -4.06
N ALA A 43 3.29 24.23 -3.13
CA ALA A 43 3.67 22.91 -2.63
C ALA A 43 2.51 22.19 -1.89
N ARG A 44 1.70 22.91 -1.10
CA ARG A 44 0.48 22.33 -0.48
C ARG A 44 -0.54 21.92 -1.53
N ALA A 45 -0.78 22.75 -2.55
CA ALA A 45 -1.68 22.42 -3.65
C ALA A 45 -1.22 21.15 -4.39
N LEU A 46 0.07 21.05 -4.70
CA LEU A 46 0.68 19.86 -5.30
C LEU A 46 0.57 18.63 -4.39
N ASN A 47 0.71 18.78 -3.07
CA ASN A 47 0.49 17.69 -2.13
C ASN A 47 -0.97 17.18 -2.13
N ARG A 48 -1.96 18.07 -2.28
CA ARG A 48 -3.37 17.67 -2.45
C ARG A 48 -3.59 16.93 -3.76
N LEU A 49 -3.00 17.41 -4.85
CA LEU A 49 -3.04 16.72 -6.15
C LEU A 49 -2.40 15.34 -6.07
N SER A 50 -1.29 15.22 -5.36
CA SER A 50 -0.63 13.94 -5.10
C SER A 50 -1.57 12.97 -4.38
N GLY A 51 -2.17 13.36 -3.25
CA GLY A 51 -3.13 12.51 -2.53
C GLY A 51 -4.34 12.08 -3.38
N GLY A 52 -4.88 12.99 -4.20
CA GLY A 52 -6.00 12.65 -5.10
C GLY A 52 -5.59 11.74 -6.26
N HIS A 53 -4.35 11.84 -6.74
CA HIS A 53 -3.81 10.90 -7.73
C HIS A 53 -3.52 9.53 -7.10
N ASP A 54 -2.98 9.51 -5.89
CA ASP A 54 -2.72 8.31 -5.11
C ASP A 54 -4.00 7.50 -4.87
N GLY A 55 -5.06 8.13 -4.35
CA GLY A 55 -6.36 7.47 -4.13
C GLY A 55 -7.05 6.94 -5.40
N LEU A 56 -6.64 7.38 -6.59
CA LEU A 56 -7.11 6.85 -7.89
C LEU A 56 -6.17 5.80 -8.50
N GLY A 57 -5.12 5.41 -7.78
CA GLY A 57 -4.05 4.52 -8.24
C GLY A 57 -3.16 5.12 -9.32
N ARG A 58 -3.07 6.45 -9.42
CA ARG A 58 -2.26 7.17 -10.41
C ARG A 58 -0.90 7.54 -9.83
N TYR A 59 -0.18 6.55 -9.30
CA TYR A 59 1.01 6.76 -8.49
C TYR A 59 2.13 7.51 -9.20
N SER A 60 2.31 7.34 -10.52
CA SER A 60 3.29 8.13 -11.29
C SER A 60 2.98 9.63 -11.25
N LYS A 61 1.70 10.01 -11.34
CA LYS A 61 1.28 11.41 -11.21
C LYS A 61 1.42 11.93 -9.79
N SER A 62 1.16 11.08 -8.79
CA SER A 62 1.43 11.41 -7.39
C SER A 62 2.91 11.72 -7.18
N LEU A 63 3.79 10.85 -7.69
CA LEU A 63 5.24 11.03 -7.65
C LEU A 63 5.69 12.32 -8.35
N GLU A 64 5.15 12.63 -9.54
CA GLU A 64 5.43 13.87 -10.26
C GLU A 64 5.07 15.11 -9.43
N CYS A 65 3.87 15.14 -8.84
CA CYS A 65 3.42 16.25 -7.99
C CYS A 65 4.35 16.45 -6.78
N LEU A 66 4.80 15.37 -6.13
CA LEU A 66 5.67 15.45 -4.95
C LEU A 66 7.07 15.93 -5.31
N ARG A 67 7.62 15.49 -6.45
CA ARG A 67 8.91 15.97 -6.95
C ARG A 67 8.85 17.44 -7.35
N GLU A 68 7.76 17.88 -7.98
CA GLU A 68 7.54 19.32 -8.25
C GLU A 68 7.43 20.10 -6.93
N ALA A 69 6.67 19.61 -5.94
CA ALA A 69 6.48 20.30 -4.68
C ALA A 69 7.80 20.49 -3.91
N LEU A 70 8.68 19.49 -3.93
CA LEU A 70 9.99 19.53 -3.27
C LEU A 70 11.04 20.39 -4.01
N SER A 71 10.81 20.74 -5.28
CA SER A 71 11.71 21.66 -6.01
C SER A 71 11.42 23.14 -5.72
N LEU A 72 10.27 23.44 -5.09
CA LEU A 72 9.87 24.79 -4.73
C LEU A 72 10.62 25.26 -3.49
N THR A 73 11.11 26.51 -3.50
CA THR A 73 11.81 27.10 -2.35
C THR A 73 11.34 28.53 -2.10
N PRO A 74 11.25 28.99 -0.84
CA PRO A 74 11.49 28.24 0.41
C PRO A 74 10.27 27.41 0.85
N LEU A 75 10.51 26.30 1.55
CA LEU A 75 9.49 25.49 2.24
C LEU A 75 9.65 25.60 3.76
N THR A 76 8.54 25.51 4.50
CA THR A 76 8.59 25.33 5.95
C THR A 76 9.08 23.90 6.28
N PRO A 77 9.85 23.69 7.36
CA PRO A 77 10.36 22.37 7.73
C PRO A 77 9.27 21.28 7.86
N GLN A 78 8.08 21.64 8.35
CA GLN A 78 6.96 20.71 8.51
C GLN A 78 6.37 20.27 7.17
N LEU A 79 6.25 21.20 6.21
CA LEU A 79 5.75 20.90 4.87
C LEU A 79 6.74 20.04 4.10
N GLU A 80 8.04 20.37 4.16
CA GLU A 80 9.08 19.55 3.53
C GLU A 80 9.10 18.13 4.10
N LEU A 81 8.99 17.98 5.42
CA LEU A 81 8.92 16.67 6.07
C LEU A 81 7.72 15.84 5.58
N MET A 82 6.53 16.44 5.53
CA MET A 82 5.33 15.77 5.03
C MET A 82 5.48 15.34 3.57
N LEU A 83 6.01 16.23 2.70
CA LEU A 83 6.24 15.92 1.29
C LEU A 83 7.24 14.77 1.11
N ARG A 84 8.32 14.73 1.91
CA ARG A 84 9.29 13.64 1.88
C ARG A 84 8.66 12.30 2.29
N VAL A 85 7.84 12.28 3.34
CA VAL A 85 7.13 11.05 3.76
C VAL A 85 6.18 10.56 2.66
N ASN A 86 5.42 11.48 2.06
CA ASN A 86 4.53 11.13 0.95
C ASN A 86 5.31 10.65 -0.29
N LEU A 87 6.51 11.20 -0.52
CA LEU A 87 7.42 10.75 -1.58
C LEU A 87 7.87 9.30 -1.36
N VAL A 88 8.18 8.92 -0.11
CA VAL A 88 8.47 7.52 0.23
C VAL A 88 7.29 6.62 -0.16
N GLY A 89 6.07 7.01 0.23
CA GLY A 89 4.86 6.27 -0.08
C GLY A 89 4.62 6.10 -1.58
N ALA A 90 4.78 7.18 -2.36
CA ALA A 90 4.62 7.14 -3.81
C ALA A 90 5.66 6.22 -4.50
N HIS A 91 6.92 6.24 -4.05
CA HIS A 91 7.93 5.29 -4.52
C HIS A 91 7.56 3.86 -4.14
N TYR A 92 7.12 3.63 -2.90
CA TYR A 92 6.74 2.30 -2.44
C TYR A 92 5.57 1.73 -3.24
N ALA A 93 4.52 2.54 -3.50
CA ALA A 93 3.35 2.15 -4.29
C ALA A 93 3.70 1.79 -5.74
N LEU A 94 4.74 2.41 -6.32
CA LEU A 94 5.25 2.08 -7.65
C LEU A 94 6.25 0.91 -7.65
N TRP A 95 6.51 0.30 -6.49
CA TRP A 95 7.53 -0.73 -6.30
C TRP A 95 8.97 -0.26 -6.58
N HIS A 96 9.22 1.05 -6.49
CA HIS A 96 10.56 1.65 -6.47
C HIS A 96 11.19 1.47 -5.08
N VAL A 97 11.44 0.21 -4.72
CA VAL A 97 11.79 -0.20 -3.34
C VAL A 97 13.11 0.41 -2.87
N ILE A 98 14.08 0.58 -3.77
CA ILE A 98 15.39 1.16 -3.46
C ILE A 98 15.24 2.63 -3.06
N GLU A 99 14.55 3.41 -3.89
CA GLU A 99 14.30 4.83 -3.67
C GLU A 99 13.47 5.04 -2.40
N ALA A 100 12.39 4.27 -2.23
CA ALA A 100 11.58 4.32 -1.02
C ALA A 100 12.41 4.03 0.24
N ARG A 101 13.24 2.98 0.23
CA ARG A 101 14.06 2.60 1.39
C ARG A 101 15.12 3.66 1.69
N ALA A 102 15.79 4.20 0.68
CA ALA A 102 16.81 5.23 0.85
C ALA A 102 16.23 6.52 1.45
N THR A 103 15.11 7.01 0.91
CA THR A 103 14.45 8.20 1.45
C THR A 103 13.87 7.95 2.84
N ALA A 104 13.29 6.78 3.11
CA ALA A 104 12.82 6.42 4.45
C ALA A 104 13.97 6.36 5.45
N ARG A 105 15.13 5.82 5.05
CA ARG A 105 16.33 5.72 5.89
C ARG A 105 16.80 7.09 6.37
N GLU A 106 16.91 8.07 5.47
CA GLU A 106 17.28 9.44 5.83
C GLU A 106 16.35 10.03 6.90
N LEU A 107 15.05 9.81 6.77
CA LEU A 107 14.06 10.29 7.74
C LEU A 107 14.15 9.56 9.08
N VAL A 108 14.40 8.25 9.09
CA VAL A 108 14.60 7.51 10.34
C VAL A 108 15.87 7.96 11.05
N ASP A 109 17.00 8.08 10.33
CA ASP A 109 18.28 8.51 10.89
C ASP A 109 18.15 9.91 11.51
N ARG A 110 17.38 10.81 10.88
CA ARG A 110 17.02 12.13 11.46
C ARG A 110 16.35 12.00 12.82
N PHE A 111 15.40 11.08 12.99
CA PHE A 111 14.67 10.90 14.24
C PHE A 111 15.42 10.08 15.29
N GLU A 112 16.46 9.35 14.90
CA GLU A 112 17.42 8.74 15.81
C GLU A 112 18.36 9.79 16.41
N MET A 113 18.80 10.78 15.61
CA MET A 113 19.62 11.89 16.10
C MET A 113 18.84 12.89 16.95
N ARG A 114 17.55 13.10 16.64
CA ARG A 114 16.69 14.02 17.37
C ARG A 114 15.26 13.46 17.45
N PRO A 115 14.76 13.14 18.66
CA PRO A 115 13.40 12.67 18.83
C PRO A 115 12.36 13.62 18.20
N PRO A 116 11.26 13.07 17.64
CA PRO A 116 10.21 13.89 17.05
C PRO A 116 9.52 14.77 18.09
N ASN A 117 9.16 16.00 17.69
CA ASN A 117 8.40 16.94 18.49
C ASN A 117 7.03 17.23 17.84
N GLY A 118 5.95 17.04 18.61
CA GLY A 118 4.58 17.26 18.15
C GLY A 118 4.01 16.12 17.29
N ARG A 119 2.76 16.29 16.81
CA ARG A 119 2.03 15.25 16.06
C ARG A 119 2.68 14.93 14.72
N VAL A 120 2.98 15.97 13.92
CA VAL A 120 3.47 15.82 12.54
C VAL A 120 4.77 15.02 12.49
N GLU A 121 5.73 15.33 13.35
CA GLU A 121 7.01 14.62 13.36
C GLU A 121 6.87 13.16 13.84
N ARG A 122 5.97 12.89 14.80
CA ARG A 122 5.69 11.52 15.27
C ARG A 122 5.03 10.67 14.19
N VAL A 123 4.07 11.25 13.46
CA VAL A 123 3.44 10.62 12.29
C VAL A 123 4.51 10.34 11.21
N ALA A 124 5.36 11.31 10.91
CA ALA A 124 6.44 11.15 9.95
C ALA A 124 7.43 10.03 10.35
N GLN A 125 7.80 9.96 11.63
CA GLN A 125 8.65 8.88 12.14
C GLN A 125 7.98 7.51 11.95
N ALA A 126 6.70 7.38 12.34
CA ALA A 126 5.96 6.12 12.24
C ALA A 126 5.87 5.64 10.77
N PHE A 127 5.51 6.52 9.84
CA PHE A 127 5.49 6.18 8.42
C PHE A 127 6.87 5.85 7.85
N SER A 128 7.91 6.59 8.24
CA SER A 128 9.28 6.33 7.75
C SER A 128 9.77 4.94 8.17
N LEU A 129 9.52 4.55 9.43
CA LEU A 129 9.80 3.20 9.92
C LEU A 129 8.99 2.15 9.17
N MET A 130 7.67 2.37 9.02
CA MET A 130 6.80 1.44 8.32
C MET A 130 7.27 1.17 6.89
N TYR A 131 7.55 2.22 6.10
CA TYR A 131 8.00 2.05 4.73
C TYR A 131 9.38 1.41 4.65
N ARG A 132 10.34 1.79 5.51
CA ARG A 132 11.67 1.15 5.55
C ARG A 132 11.54 -0.35 5.87
N GLY A 133 10.72 -0.69 6.86
CA GLY A 133 10.44 -2.07 7.25
C GLY A 133 9.72 -2.87 6.17
N HIS A 134 8.74 -2.27 5.48
CA HIS A 134 8.08 -2.91 4.34
C HIS A 134 8.99 -3.07 3.12
N CYS A 135 9.92 -2.15 2.87
CA CYS A 135 10.96 -2.32 1.86
C CYS A 135 11.89 -3.49 2.22
N ALA A 136 12.36 -3.56 3.48
CA ALA A 136 13.18 -4.66 3.97
C ALA A 136 12.43 -6.01 3.87
N ARG A 137 11.14 -6.06 4.24
CA ARG A 137 10.27 -7.23 4.09
C ARG A 137 10.22 -7.72 2.64
N ARG A 138 10.02 -6.83 1.67
CA ARG A 138 9.99 -7.24 0.25
C ARG A 138 11.34 -7.75 -0.23
N ALA A 139 12.44 -7.22 0.31
CA ALA A 139 13.79 -7.65 -0.04
C ALA A 139 14.11 -9.09 0.41
N ILE A 140 13.32 -9.68 1.32
CA ILE A 140 13.45 -11.09 1.73
C ILE A 140 13.35 -12.01 0.50
N THR A 141 12.42 -11.74 -0.42
CA THR A 141 12.22 -12.58 -1.61
C THR A 141 13.29 -12.33 -2.69
N THR A 142 13.75 -11.09 -2.84
CA THR A 142 14.65 -10.71 -3.94
C THR A 142 16.13 -10.95 -3.63
N CYS A 143 16.51 -11.01 -2.35
CA CYS A 143 17.89 -11.16 -1.89
C CYS A 143 17.97 -12.29 -0.85
N THR A 144 17.91 -13.54 -1.31
CA THR A 144 17.82 -14.72 -0.45
C THR A 144 19.03 -14.90 0.47
N GLU A 145 20.23 -14.55 0.01
CA GLU A 145 21.46 -14.58 0.82
C GLU A 145 21.36 -13.67 2.06
N ASP A 146 20.59 -12.59 1.95
CA ASP A 146 20.40 -11.58 2.97
C ASP A 146 19.02 -11.63 3.63
N ALA A 147 18.25 -12.70 3.37
CA ALA A 147 16.86 -12.82 3.80
C ALA A 147 16.71 -12.63 5.32
N HIS A 148 17.56 -13.28 6.13
CA HIS A 148 17.54 -13.12 7.59
C HIS A 148 17.89 -11.70 8.04
N ARG A 149 18.86 -11.03 7.39
CA ARG A 149 19.22 -9.65 7.73
C ARG A 149 18.06 -8.71 7.41
N ASN A 150 17.47 -8.85 6.22
CA ASN A 150 16.32 -8.07 5.80
C ASN A 150 15.09 -8.32 6.69
N ALA A 151 14.87 -9.56 7.12
CA ALA A 151 13.79 -9.91 8.04
C ALA A 151 13.99 -9.29 9.43
N ASN A 152 15.21 -9.28 9.98
CA ASN A 152 15.50 -8.61 11.25
C ASN A 152 15.26 -7.10 11.18
N GLU A 153 15.70 -6.44 10.11
CA GLU A 153 15.45 -5.00 9.90
C GLU A 153 13.94 -4.72 9.76
N ALA A 154 13.24 -5.53 8.98
CA ALA A 154 11.79 -5.43 8.83
C ALA A 154 11.06 -5.59 10.18
N CYS A 155 11.47 -6.57 11.00
CA CYS A 155 10.89 -6.85 12.30
C CYS A 155 11.00 -5.62 13.21
N ALA A 156 12.24 -5.12 13.41
CA ALA A 156 12.50 -3.98 14.30
C ALA A 156 11.73 -2.73 13.89
N ASP A 157 11.68 -2.44 12.58
CA ASP A 157 10.98 -1.26 12.06
C ASP A 157 9.46 -1.37 12.15
N LEU A 158 8.89 -2.52 11.77
CA LEU A 158 7.44 -2.72 11.75
C LEU A 158 6.85 -2.82 13.15
N GLU A 159 7.54 -3.45 14.11
CA GLU A 159 7.14 -3.45 15.53
C GLU A 159 7.09 -2.03 16.11
N ARG A 160 8.15 -1.25 15.86
CA ARG A 160 8.23 0.13 16.33
C ARG A 160 7.18 1.01 15.65
N ALA A 161 6.99 0.88 14.34
CA ALA A 161 5.96 1.60 13.61
C ALA A 161 4.55 1.26 14.12
N GLY A 162 4.24 -0.04 14.30
CA GLY A 162 2.94 -0.48 14.82
C GLY A 162 2.64 0.05 16.22
N THR A 163 3.66 0.09 17.09
CA THR A 163 3.56 0.69 18.43
C THR A 163 3.27 2.19 18.36
N LEU A 164 4.00 2.92 17.52
CA LEU A 164 3.81 4.36 17.34
C LEU A 164 2.43 4.70 16.76
N PHE A 165 1.98 3.99 15.73
CA PHE A 165 0.64 4.18 15.17
C PHE A 165 -0.47 3.85 16.17
N SER A 166 -0.31 2.78 16.96
CA SER A 166 -1.26 2.46 18.04
C SER A 166 -1.32 3.56 19.11
N ALA A 167 -0.20 4.20 19.42
CA ALA A 167 -0.17 5.34 20.34
C ALA A 167 -0.85 6.58 19.72
N LEU A 168 -0.55 6.88 18.45
CA LEU A 168 -1.16 7.98 17.70
C LEU A 168 -2.68 7.83 17.58
N ALA A 169 -3.18 6.63 17.29
CA ALA A 169 -4.61 6.33 17.21
C ALA A 169 -5.32 6.68 18.51
N ARG A 170 -4.78 6.21 19.64
CA ARG A 170 -5.35 6.45 20.98
C ARG A 170 -5.28 7.92 21.40
N GLU A 171 -4.16 8.58 21.16
CA GLU A 171 -3.95 9.97 21.59
C GLU A 171 -4.80 10.97 20.79
N PHE A 172 -4.98 10.72 19.49
CA PHE A 172 -5.67 11.66 18.60
C PHE A 172 -7.07 11.24 18.19
N GLY A 173 -7.55 10.06 18.60
CA GLY A 173 -8.87 9.55 18.23
C GLY A 173 -9.02 9.36 16.72
N ASP A 174 -7.95 8.92 16.06
CA ASP A 174 -7.88 8.79 14.60
C ASP A 174 -7.66 7.32 14.23
N ASP A 175 -8.76 6.62 13.93
CA ASP A 175 -8.78 5.18 13.69
C ASP A 175 -7.99 4.76 12.44
N SER A 176 -7.67 5.69 11.53
CA SER A 176 -6.80 5.42 10.38
C SER A 176 -5.45 4.89 10.83
N TYR A 177 -4.86 5.47 11.89
CA TYR A 177 -3.63 4.99 12.47
C TYR A 177 -3.77 3.58 13.06
N GLY A 178 -4.96 3.21 13.55
CA GLY A 178 -5.26 1.85 14.00
C GLY A 178 -5.16 0.83 12.86
N GLY A 179 -5.74 1.15 11.70
CA GLY A 179 -5.64 0.33 10.50
C GLY A 179 -4.19 0.18 10.02
N VAL A 180 -3.43 1.28 9.96
CA VAL A 180 -2.01 1.24 9.59
C VAL A 180 -1.18 0.41 10.59
N ALA A 181 -1.43 0.55 11.90
CA ALA A 181 -0.80 -0.31 12.91
C ALA A 181 -1.13 -1.79 12.68
N ASN A 182 -2.36 -2.10 12.26
CA ASN A 182 -2.78 -3.45 11.95
C ASN A 182 -2.07 -4.00 10.70
N THR A 183 -1.82 -3.18 9.68
CA THR A 183 -0.99 -3.56 8.52
C THR A 183 0.42 -3.96 8.95
N CYS A 184 1.05 -3.23 9.87
CA CYS A 184 2.35 -3.61 10.44
C CYS A 184 2.28 -4.97 11.14
N ARG A 185 1.22 -5.25 11.92
CA ARG A 185 1.04 -6.53 12.64
C ARG A 185 0.94 -7.71 11.69
N GLY A 186 0.14 -7.59 10.61
CA GLY A 186 0.04 -8.64 9.61
C GLY A 186 1.38 -8.92 8.92
N ALA A 187 2.14 -7.87 8.61
CA ALA A 187 3.44 -8.00 7.99
C ALA A 187 4.47 -8.72 8.89
N LEU A 188 4.34 -8.57 10.22
CA LEU A 188 5.20 -9.26 11.17
C LEU A 188 4.99 -10.78 11.16
N LEU A 189 3.79 -11.28 10.86
CA LEU A 189 3.56 -12.73 10.71
C LEU A 189 4.43 -13.32 9.59
N GLU A 190 4.49 -12.64 8.45
CA GLU A 190 5.35 -13.02 7.32
C GLU A 190 6.84 -12.98 7.70
N VAL A 191 7.25 -11.94 8.43
CA VAL A 191 8.64 -11.76 8.86
C VAL A 191 9.04 -12.81 9.90
N HIS A 192 8.16 -13.12 10.86
CA HIS A 192 8.42 -14.12 11.89
C HIS A 192 8.59 -15.53 11.32
N CYS A 193 7.84 -15.91 10.29
CA CYS A 193 8.08 -17.17 9.57
C CYS A 193 9.48 -17.21 8.95
N THR A 194 9.92 -16.10 8.34
CA THR A 194 11.28 -16.00 7.76
C THR A 194 12.36 -16.12 8.84
N LEU A 195 12.12 -15.58 10.03
CA LEU A 195 13.03 -15.66 11.16
C LEU A 195 12.96 -17.01 11.92
N GLY A 196 12.03 -17.90 11.56
CA GLY A 196 11.79 -19.16 12.28
C GLY A 196 11.16 -18.97 13.66
N LEU A 197 10.55 -17.82 13.91
CA LEU A 197 9.88 -17.48 15.18
C LEU A 197 8.41 -17.89 15.22
N LEU A 198 7.82 -18.17 14.06
CA LEU A 198 6.43 -18.59 13.91
C LEU A 198 6.34 -19.67 12.85
N ASP A 199 5.64 -20.76 13.16
CA ASP A 199 5.38 -21.81 12.18
C ASP A 199 4.54 -21.26 11.01
N PRO A 200 4.88 -21.57 9.75
CA PRO A 200 4.12 -21.09 8.59
C PRO A 200 2.65 -21.47 8.57
N LEU A 201 2.27 -22.66 9.05
CA LEU A 201 0.87 -23.08 9.11
C LEU A 201 0.12 -22.32 10.21
N ASP A 202 0.77 -22.07 11.35
CA ASP A 202 0.20 -21.25 12.43
C ASP A 202 -0.01 -19.80 11.97
N ALA A 203 0.92 -19.25 11.19
CA ALA A 203 0.76 -17.92 10.58
C ALA A 203 -0.43 -17.87 9.63
N VAL A 204 -0.59 -18.88 8.76
CA VAL A 204 -1.76 -18.98 7.87
C VAL A 204 -3.06 -19.13 8.66
N SER A 205 -3.09 -19.92 9.74
CA SER A 205 -4.27 -20.04 10.62
C SER A 205 -4.61 -18.69 11.25
N THR A 206 -3.62 -18.02 11.83
CA THR A 206 -3.77 -16.70 12.48
C THR A 206 -4.35 -15.67 11.50
N ILE A 207 -3.84 -15.64 10.27
CA ILE A 207 -4.35 -14.74 9.23
C ILE A 207 -5.80 -15.11 8.86
N THR A 208 -6.08 -16.40 8.67
CA THR A 208 -7.42 -16.88 8.31
C THR A 208 -8.45 -16.54 9.40
N GLU A 209 -8.10 -16.75 10.67
CA GLU A 209 -8.94 -16.41 11.82
C GLU A 209 -9.20 -14.89 11.90
N ALA A 210 -8.17 -14.07 11.69
CA ALA A 210 -8.32 -12.62 11.68
C ALA A 210 -9.22 -12.12 10.54
N LEU A 211 -9.17 -12.78 9.37
CA LEU A 211 -10.04 -12.48 8.24
C LEU A 211 -11.51 -12.84 8.51
N GLY A 212 -11.80 -13.69 9.51
CA GLY A 212 -13.15 -13.89 10.03
C GLY A 212 -13.79 -12.62 10.58
N GLY A 213 -13.00 -11.59 10.91
CA GLY A 213 -13.52 -10.26 11.25
C GLY A 213 -14.08 -9.47 10.06
N VAL A 214 -13.87 -9.95 8.83
CA VAL A 214 -14.37 -9.34 7.58
C VAL A 214 -15.00 -10.44 6.72
N GLU A 215 -16.12 -11.00 7.17
CA GLU A 215 -16.84 -12.04 6.41
C GLU A 215 -17.28 -11.53 5.03
N ASP A 216 -17.97 -10.38 5.00
CA ASP A 216 -18.38 -9.69 3.77
C ASP A 216 -17.73 -8.30 3.69
N PRO A 217 -16.73 -8.09 2.81
CA PRO A 217 -16.08 -6.79 2.62
C PRO A 217 -17.07 -5.70 2.19
N LEU A 218 -18.18 -6.03 1.52
CA LEU A 218 -19.18 -5.04 1.09
C LEU A 218 -19.88 -4.38 2.28
N LEU A 219 -20.03 -5.11 3.38
CA LEU A 219 -20.66 -4.62 4.61
C LEU A 219 -19.66 -3.90 5.54
N ALA A 220 -18.36 -4.06 5.31
CA ALA A 220 -17.34 -3.40 6.12
C ALA A 220 -17.22 -1.90 5.77
N PRO A 221 -16.99 -1.03 6.77
CA PRO A 221 -16.66 0.37 6.52
C PRO A 221 -15.37 0.49 5.68
N PRO A 222 -15.35 1.33 4.64
CA PRO A 222 -14.14 1.54 3.85
C PRO A 222 -13.12 2.36 4.65
N GLY A 223 -11.83 2.12 4.43
CA GLY A 223 -10.73 2.84 5.07
C GLY A 223 -9.57 1.92 5.47
N ASP A 224 -8.64 2.46 6.25
CA ASP A 224 -7.37 1.79 6.58
C ASP A 224 -7.54 0.45 7.30
N TRP A 225 -8.61 0.27 8.08
CA TRP A 225 -8.88 -1.01 8.75
C TRP A 225 -9.21 -2.11 7.74
N LEU A 226 -10.14 -1.86 6.82
CA LEU A 226 -10.47 -2.82 5.78
C LEU A 226 -9.26 -3.06 4.85
N GLU A 227 -8.53 -1.99 4.52
CA GLU A 227 -7.30 -2.11 3.72
C GLU A 227 -6.27 -3.00 4.40
N SER A 228 -6.11 -2.89 5.72
CA SER A 228 -5.16 -3.70 6.47
C SER A 228 -5.43 -5.20 6.29
N TYR A 229 -6.69 -5.64 6.30
CA TYR A 229 -7.05 -7.04 6.06
C TYR A 229 -6.76 -7.49 4.62
N GLY A 230 -6.91 -6.58 3.65
CA GLY A 230 -6.43 -6.82 2.28
C GLY A 230 -4.94 -7.10 2.24
N TRP A 231 -4.13 -6.32 2.97
CA TRP A 231 -2.70 -6.55 3.08
C TRP A 231 -2.35 -7.84 3.85
N TRP A 232 -3.12 -8.21 4.88
CA TRP A 232 -2.97 -9.49 5.57
C TRP A 232 -3.11 -10.68 4.62
N CYS A 233 -4.05 -10.62 3.68
CA CYS A 233 -4.17 -11.63 2.63
C CYS A 233 -2.87 -11.73 1.80
N ILE A 234 -2.30 -10.59 1.39
CA ILE A 234 -1.03 -10.55 0.63
C ILE A 234 0.13 -11.12 1.46
N PHE A 235 0.19 -10.84 2.77
CA PHE A 235 1.21 -11.41 3.65
C PHE A 235 1.05 -12.93 3.80
N GLY A 236 -0.19 -13.42 3.93
CA GLY A 236 -0.50 -14.85 3.95
C GLY A 236 -0.11 -15.57 2.65
N CYS A 237 -0.34 -14.94 1.50
CA CYS A 237 0.17 -15.44 0.23
C CYS A 237 1.70 -15.52 0.22
N ASN A 238 2.41 -14.50 0.72
CA ASN A 238 3.88 -14.52 0.76
C ASN A 238 4.40 -15.62 1.70
N VAL A 239 3.74 -15.87 2.84
CA VAL A 239 4.05 -17.01 3.72
C VAL A 239 3.90 -18.32 2.95
N ALA A 240 2.77 -18.51 2.27
CA ALA A 240 2.53 -19.71 1.47
C ALA A 240 3.59 -19.92 0.38
N VAL A 241 3.89 -18.88 -0.40
CA VAL A 241 4.90 -18.92 -1.47
C VAL A 241 6.28 -19.33 -0.96
N ARG A 242 6.69 -18.86 0.21
CA ARG A 242 8.05 -19.09 0.71
C ARG A 242 8.22 -20.38 1.51
N HIS A 243 7.16 -20.84 2.16
CA HIS A 243 7.30 -21.84 3.22
C HIS A 243 6.40 -23.06 3.10
N LEU A 244 5.40 -23.04 2.21
CA LEU A 244 4.43 -24.13 2.12
C LEU A 244 4.62 -24.98 0.86
N ASP A 245 4.46 -26.28 1.08
CA ASP A 245 4.33 -27.28 0.04
C ASP A 245 2.86 -27.58 -0.28
N ASP A 246 2.66 -28.29 -1.38
CA ASP A 246 1.34 -28.75 -1.80
C ASP A 246 0.85 -29.86 -0.85
N PRO A 247 -0.44 -29.88 -0.45
CA PRO A 247 -1.56 -29.06 -0.94
C PRO A 247 -1.79 -27.74 -0.16
N HIS A 248 -1.05 -27.49 0.92
CA HIS A 248 -1.27 -26.34 1.81
C HIS A 248 -1.05 -25.01 1.08
N PHE A 249 -0.04 -24.95 0.21
CA PHE A 249 0.21 -23.81 -0.67
C PHE A 249 -1.04 -23.41 -1.47
N HIS A 250 -1.60 -24.34 -2.25
CA HIS A 250 -2.74 -24.04 -3.12
C HIS A 250 -3.99 -23.63 -2.35
N ARG A 251 -4.24 -24.23 -1.18
CA ARG A 251 -5.36 -23.87 -0.31
C ARG A 251 -5.22 -22.45 0.23
N ALA A 252 -4.08 -22.12 0.83
CA ALA A 252 -3.84 -20.81 1.40
C ALA A 252 -3.90 -19.72 0.33
N MET A 253 -3.23 -19.94 -0.81
CA MET A 253 -3.22 -18.98 -1.91
C MET A 253 -4.62 -18.70 -2.44
N ALA A 254 -5.46 -19.73 -2.66
CA ALA A 254 -6.82 -19.55 -3.17
C ALA A 254 -7.72 -18.73 -2.22
N ILE A 255 -7.61 -18.96 -0.90
CA ILE A 255 -8.37 -18.21 0.10
C ILE A 255 -7.95 -16.74 0.09
N PHE A 256 -6.63 -16.50 0.16
CA PHE A 256 -6.11 -15.15 0.33
C PHE A 256 -6.18 -14.32 -0.96
N THR A 257 -5.94 -14.88 -2.14
CA THR A 257 -6.05 -14.10 -3.40
C THR A 257 -7.49 -13.66 -3.64
N ASN A 258 -8.46 -14.56 -3.46
CA ASN A 258 -9.89 -14.22 -3.58
C ASN A 258 -10.29 -13.12 -2.59
N LYS A 259 -9.94 -13.28 -1.30
CA LYS A 259 -10.29 -12.28 -0.28
C LYS A 259 -9.61 -10.93 -0.51
N ALA A 260 -8.36 -10.94 -0.98
CA ALA A 260 -7.66 -9.71 -1.34
C ALA A 260 -8.34 -8.97 -2.50
N ILE A 261 -8.83 -9.69 -3.52
CA ILE A 261 -9.56 -9.10 -4.66
C ILE A 261 -10.87 -8.45 -4.18
N GLU A 262 -11.68 -9.16 -3.39
CA GLU A 262 -12.94 -8.62 -2.85
C GLU A 262 -12.73 -7.31 -2.06
N ILE A 263 -11.73 -7.31 -1.16
CA ILE A 263 -11.36 -6.13 -0.37
C ILE A 263 -10.85 -5.01 -1.27
N ALA A 264 -10.01 -5.34 -2.25
CA ALA A 264 -9.45 -4.35 -3.15
C ALA A 264 -10.52 -3.70 -4.04
N ASP A 265 -11.54 -4.46 -4.44
CA ASP A 265 -12.67 -3.95 -5.21
C ASP A 265 -13.55 -3.02 -4.39
N ARG A 266 -13.83 -3.41 -3.13
CA ARG A 266 -14.55 -2.56 -2.20
C ARG A 266 -13.88 -1.21 -1.96
N LEU A 267 -12.55 -1.19 -1.93
CA LEU A 267 -11.74 0.00 -1.66
C LEU A 267 -11.33 0.76 -2.93
N GLY A 268 -11.46 0.14 -4.11
CA GLY A 268 -10.84 0.65 -5.34
C GLY A 268 -9.31 0.67 -5.28
N ASN A 269 -8.69 -0.20 -4.46
CA ASN A 269 -7.26 -0.21 -4.20
C ASN A 269 -6.49 -0.94 -5.31
N TRP A 270 -5.82 -0.17 -6.16
CA TRP A 270 -5.10 -0.69 -7.31
C TRP A 270 -3.85 -1.49 -6.95
N SER A 271 -3.19 -1.16 -5.84
CA SER A 271 -1.98 -1.87 -5.40
C SER A 271 -2.31 -3.25 -4.86
N LEU A 272 -3.40 -3.39 -4.10
CA LEU A 272 -3.90 -4.69 -3.66
C LEU A 272 -4.33 -5.55 -4.84
N ARG A 273 -5.06 -4.98 -5.82
CA ARG A 273 -5.43 -5.69 -7.07
C ARG A 273 -4.22 -6.25 -7.78
N GLU A 274 -3.22 -5.40 -8.04
CA GLU A 274 -1.98 -5.83 -8.69
C GLU A 274 -1.34 -7.02 -7.95
N ARG A 275 -1.20 -6.91 -6.64
CA ARG A 275 -0.59 -7.99 -5.84
C ARG A 275 -1.41 -9.26 -5.87
N ALA A 276 -2.72 -9.17 -5.73
CA ALA A 276 -3.59 -10.34 -5.72
C ALA A 276 -3.57 -11.08 -7.07
N PHE A 277 -3.68 -10.37 -8.19
CA PHE A 277 -3.59 -10.98 -9.53
C PHE A 277 -2.21 -11.60 -9.79
N SER A 278 -1.13 -10.90 -9.42
CA SER A 278 0.23 -11.43 -9.54
C SER A 278 0.43 -12.74 -8.76
N LEU A 279 -0.12 -12.82 -7.55
CA LEU A 279 -0.02 -14.00 -6.70
C LEU A 279 -0.94 -15.14 -7.18
N GLU A 280 -2.13 -14.83 -7.68
CA GLU A 280 -3.03 -15.82 -8.25
C GLU A 280 -2.46 -16.45 -9.53
N GLN A 281 -1.88 -15.64 -10.41
CA GLN A 281 -1.17 -16.14 -11.59
C GLN A 281 -0.02 -17.09 -11.18
N MET A 282 0.78 -16.72 -10.17
CA MET A 282 1.82 -17.61 -9.64
C MET A 282 1.27 -18.93 -9.10
N ARG A 283 0.14 -18.91 -8.39
CA ARG A 283 -0.54 -20.11 -7.88
C ARG A 283 -0.92 -21.05 -9.03
N ARG A 284 -1.47 -20.50 -10.11
CA ARG A 284 -1.91 -21.25 -11.30
C ARG A 284 -0.74 -21.85 -12.07
N GLU A 285 0.33 -21.09 -12.28
CA GLU A 285 1.55 -21.60 -12.91
C GLU A 285 2.18 -22.76 -12.12
N ARG A 286 2.16 -22.70 -10.79
CA ARG A 286 2.65 -23.81 -9.94
C ARG A 286 1.73 -25.03 -10.03
N LEU A 287 0.41 -24.83 -10.12
CA LEU A 287 -0.56 -25.91 -10.26
C LEU A 287 -0.35 -26.65 -11.59
N GLU A 288 -0.22 -25.91 -12.68
CA GLU A 288 0.04 -26.46 -14.00
C GLU A 288 1.35 -27.26 -14.03
N LYS A 289 2.44 -26.70 -13.47
CA LYS A 289 3.74 -27.39 -13.40
C LYS A 289 3.71 -28.68 -12.58
N SER A 290 2.92 -28.73 -11.51
CA SER A 290 2.85 -29.89 -10.61
C SER A 290 1.90 -30.98 -11.10
N THR A 291 0.82 -30.61 -11.79
CA THR A 291 -0.24 -31.56 -12.19
C THR A 291 -0.28 -31.85 -13.69
N GLY A 292 0.35 -31.01 -14.52
CA GLY A 292 0.19 -31.00 -15.96
C GLY A 292 -1.20 -30.52 -16.42
N PHE A 293 -2.05 -30.07 -15.49
CA PHE A 293 -3.40 -29.59 -15.76
C PHE A 293 -3.43 -28.07 -15.73
N GLU A 294 -3.76 -27.49 -16.88
CA GLU A 294 -4.01 -26.06 -17.01
C GLU A 294 -5.47 -25.78 -16.59
N ALA A 295 -5.63 -25.27 -15.37
CA ALA A 295 -6.95 -24.91 -14.87
C ALA A 295 -7.43 -23.62 -15.54
N GLU A 296 -8.47 -23.74 -16.38
CA GLU A 296 -9.08 -22.64 -17.13
C GLU A 296 -9.34 -21.43 -16.20
N TRP A 297 -8.79 -20.27 -16.54
CA TRP A 297 -9.11 -19.02 -15.85
C TRP A 297 -10.28 -18.36 -16.56
N ILE A 298 -11.46 -18.42 -15.94
CA ILE A 298 -12.64 -17.74 -16.45
C ILE A 298 -12.59 -16.29 -15.97
N LEU A 299 -12.61 -15.34 -16.90
CA LEU A 299 -12.66 -13.91 -16.64
C LEU A 299 -13.94 -13.31 -17.21
N ASP A 300 -14.59 -12.45 -16.46
CA ASP A 300 -15.67 -11.61 -16.97
C ASP A 300 -15.17 -10.25 -17.50
N GLU A 301 -16.07 -9.43 -18.04
CA GLU A 301 -15.70 -8.11 -18.58
C GLU A 301 -15.11 -7.15 -17.51
N GLU A 302 -15.53 -7.30 -16.25
CA GLU A 302 -15.04 -6.48 -15.15
C GLU A 302 -13.62 -6.90 -14.74
N ASP A 303 -13.33 -8.21 -14.74
CA ASP A 303 -11.99 -8.73 -14.53
C ASP A 303 -11.03 -8.22 -15.61
N VAL A 304 -11.40 -8.33 -16.89
CA VAL A 304 -10.59 -7.85 -18.02
C VAL A 304 -10.30 -6.35 -17.89
N ARG A 305 -11.33 -5.55 -17.56
CA ARG A 305 -11.17 -4.11 -17.34
C ARG A 305 -10.24 -3.80 -16.17
N THR A 306 -10.32 -4.59 -15.11
CA THR A 306 -9.48 -4.44 -13.92
C THR A 306 -8.03 -4.82 -14.21
N ILE A 307 -7.77 -5.91 -14.94
CA ILE A 307 -6.43 -6.32 -15.37
C ILE A 307 -5.83 -5.25 -16.29
N ALA A 308 -6.54 -4.82 -17.32
CA ALA A 308 -6.07 -3.77 -18.23
C ALA A 308 -5.81 -2.45 -17.49
N GLY A 309 -6.70 -2.09 -16.56
CA GLY A 309 -6.54 -0.92 -15.69
C GLY A 309 -5.30 -1.00 -14.79
N THR A 310 -4.95 -2.19 -14.33
CA THR A 310 -3.76 -2.48 -13.52
C THR A 310 -2.49 -2.37 -14.38
N MET A 311 -2.49 -2.94 -15.58
CA MET A 311 -1.38 -2.82 -16.56
C MET A 311 -1.05 -1.37 -16.93
N GLY A 312 -2.07 -0.51 -16.98
CA GLY A 312 -1.91 0.93 -17.22
C GLY A 312 -1.26 1.68 -16.05
N ARG A 313 -1.41 1.18 -14.82
CA ARG A 313 -0.94 1.83 -13.58
C ARG A 313 0.41 1.31 -13.11
N PHE A 314 0.67 0.02 -13.31
CA PHE A 314 1.89 -0.65 -12.87
C PHE A 314 2.62 -1.23 -14.08
N PRO A 315 3.66 -0.55 -14.58
CA PRO A 315 4.44 -1.06 -15.71
C PRO A 315 5.02 -2.46 -15.47
N SER A 316 5.42 -2.76 -14.22
CA SER A 316 5.93 -4.08 -13.83
C SER A 316 4.90 -5.21 -13.91
N PHE A 317 3.60 -4.90 -13.90
CA PHE A 317 2.52 -5.89 -13.98
C PHE A 317 2.17 -6.27 -15.43
N ARG A 318 2.66 -5.54 -16.44
CA ARG A 318 2.21 -5.71 -17.83
C ARG A 318 2.45 -7.10 -18.38
N GLU A 319 3.60 -7.69 -18.08
CA GLU A 319 3.92 -9.05 -18.51
C GLU A 319 2.94 -10.06 -17.89
N THR A 320 2.74 -9.99 -16.57
CA THR A 320 1.76 -10.81 -15.85
C THR A 320 0.35 -10.62 -16.41
N GLY A 321 -0.09 -9.38 -16.62
CA GLY A 321 -1.40 -9.07 -17.16
C GLY A 321 -1.62 -9.65 -18.56
N TRP A 322 -0.62 -9.57 -19.45
CA TRP A 322 -0.72 -10.20 -20.77
C TRP A 322 -0.83 -11.72 -20.70
N ARG A 323 -0.10 -12.36 -19.79
CA ARG A 323 -0.20 -13.81 -19.58
C ARG A 323 -1.59 -14.21 -19.10
N ILE A 324 -2.11 -13.52 -18.07
CA ILE A 324 -3.47 -13.75 -17.56
C ILE A 324 -4.50 -13.64 -18.71
N LEU A 325 -4.42 -12.59 -19.53
CA LEU A 325 -5.36 -12.39 -20.63
C LEU A 325 -5.20 -13.38 -21.79
N ALA A 326 -4.01 -13.96 -21.98
CA ALA A 326 -3.75 -14.95 -23.02
C ALA A 326 -4.24 -16.35 -22.62
N ASP A 327 -4.11 -16.70 -21.35
CA ASP A 327 -4.42 -18.03 -20.82
C ASP A 327 -5.89 -18.13 -20.37
N ALA A 328 -6.59 -17.00 -20.24
CA ALA A 328 -7.97 -16.94 -19.77
C ALA A 328 -9.01 -17.17 -20.87
N ARG A 329 -10.11 -17.82 -20.48
CA ARG A 329 -11.35 -17.81 -21.25
C ARG A 329 -12.21 -16.63 -20.81
N ILE A 330 -12.48 -15.73 -21.75
CA ILE A 330 -13.37 -14.58 -21.53
C ILE A 330 -14.81 -15.02 -21.74
N VAL A 331 -15.68 -14.71 -20.77
CA VAL A 331 -17.12 -14.91 -20.87
C VAL A 331 -17.84 -13.57 -20.91
N GLU A 332 -18.67 -13.35 -21.92
CA GLU A 332 -19.57 -12.20 -21.99
C GLU A 332 -20.75 -12.44 -21.03
N LYS A 333 -21.11 -11.44 -20.20
CA LYS A 333 -22.35 -11.51 -19.41
C LYS A 333 -23.53 -11.51 -20.39
N VAL A 334 -24.33 -12.59 -20.36
CA VAL A 334 -25.58 -12.74 -21.11
C VAL A 334 -26.62 -11.74 -20.64
#